data_AF-A0A351XIU4-F1
#
_entry.id   AF-A0A351XIU4-F1
#
_cell.length_a   1.000
_cell.length_b   1.000
_cell.length_c   1.000
_cell.angle_alpha   90.00
_cell.angle_beta   90.00
_cell.angle_gamma   90.00
#
_symmetry.space_group_name_H-M   'P 1'
#
loop_
_entity.id
_entity.type
_entity.pdbx_description
1 polymer ?
#
loop_
_entity_poly.entity_id
_entity_poly.type
_entity_poly.pdbx_seq_one_letter_code
_entity_poly.pdbx_strand_id
1 'polypeptide(L)'
;MHDIWNPWHGCRKYSEGCENCYMFYQDKEREKDGSIIYKVKTNFNLPLKKDRQGNFKIKSGGHIRICMTSDFFLEEADKWREVTKRAERIEKCLPQNWGDGWDNVSLNVTAENQKRADERIPVLLNIPAKHKGVMVAPFIGKVDLDCYLADGQIESVLADGENYEGTRALHYEWVKLLYGQCKKYDIP
;
A
#
# COMPACT_ATOMS: atom_id res chain seq x y z
N MET A 1 -2.60 -9.14 17.44
CA MET A 1 -2.83 -7.85 16.77
C MET A 1 -3.64 -8.12 15.50
N HIS A 2 -4.62 -7.28 15.16
CA HIS A 2 -5.33 -7.34 13.87
C HIS A 2 -5.03 -6.02 13.12
N ASP A 3 -3.76 -5.81 12.84
CA ASP A 3 -3.20 -4.63 12.16
C ASP A 3 -3.27 -4.73 10.63
N ILE A 4 -3.80 -5.83 10.09
CA ILE A 4 -3.99 -6.08 8.66
C ILE A 4 -5.43 -6.55 8.38
N TRP A 5 -6.05 -5.96 7.36
CA TRP A 5 -7.31 -6.44 6.78
C TRP A 5 -7.16 -6.70 5.28
N ASN A 6 -7.34 -7.97 4.89
CA ASN A 6 -7.37 -8.42 3.50
C ASN A 6 -8.81 -8.83 3.13
N PRO A 7 -9.63 -7.93 2.55
CA PRO A 7 -10.99 -8.26 2.12
C PRO A 7 -11.05 -9.22 0.92
N TRP A 8 -10.02 -9.20 0.07
CA TRP A 8 -9.75 -10.18 -0.99
C TRP A 8 -8.26 -10.54 -0.98
N HIS A 9 -7.90 -11.53 -1.79
CA HIS A 9 -6.57 -12.11 -1.87
C HIS A 9 -6.27 -12.48 -3.34
N GLY A 10 -4.98 -12.63 -3.66
CA GLY A 10 -4.46 -12.79 -5.02
C GLY A 10 -4.23 -11.44 -5.71
N CYS A 11 -3.41 -11.39 -6.76
CA CYS A 11 -3.04 -10.15 -7.45
C CYS A 11 -2.63 -10.35 -8.91
N ARG A 12 -2.50 -9.26 -9.66
CA ARG A 12 -1.73 -9.21 -10.92
C ARG A 12 -0.36 -8.59 -10.64
N LYS A 13 0.73 -9.18 -11.14
CA LYS A 13 2.04 -8.53 -11.11
C LYS A 13 1.99 -7.30 -12.02
N TYR A 14 2.37 -6.13 -11.50
CA TYR A 14 2.22 -4.84 -12.18
C TYR A 14 3.57 -4.20 -12.56
N SER A 15 4.62 -4.51 -11.82
CA SER A 15 5.91 -3.83 -11.94
C SER A 15 7.07 -4.73 -11.56
N GLU A 16 8.27 -4.19 -11.74
CA GLU A 16 9.56 -4.83 -11.44
C GLU A 16 9.65 -5.22 -9.94
N GLY A 17 9.00 -4.48 -9.03
CA GLY A 17 8.90 -4.83 -7.60
C GLY A 17 8.02 -6.05 -7.30
N CYS A 18 7.21 -6.52 -8.27
CA CYS A 18 6.38 -7.72 -8.12
C CYS A 18 7.13 -9.03 -8.40
N GLU A 19 8.39 -8.97 -8.84
CA GLU A 19 9.20 -10.13 -9.22
C GLU A 19 9.31 -11.14 -8.06
N ASN A 20 9.88 -10.72 -6.94
CA ASN A 20 10.03 -11.52 -5.71
C ASN A 20 8.93 -11.21 -4.67
N CYS A 21 7.70 -10.97 -5.12
CA CYS A 21 6.60 -10.59 -4.23
C CYS A 21 6.30 -11.69 -3.18
N TYR A 22 6.41 -11.34 -1.90
CA TYR A 22 6.23 -12.26 -0.77
C TYR A 22 4.89 -13.02 -0.77
N MET A 23 3.82 -12.41 -1.30
CA MET A 23 2.49 -13.03 -1.35
C MET A 23 2.50 -14.22 -2.31
N PHE A 24 3.04 -14.03 -3.52
CA PHE A 24 3.20 -15.10 -4.50
C PHE A 24 4.14 -16.21 -4.01
N TYR A 25 5.21 -15.85 -3.28
CA TYR A 25 6.08 -16.84 -2.64
C TYR A 25 5.31 -17.67 -1.59
N GLN A 26 4.62 -17.01 -0.65
CA GLN A 26 3.85 -17.72 0.39
C GLN A 26 2.70 -18.56 -0.15
N ASP A 27 2.13 -18.21 -1.31
CA ASP A 27 1.09 -19.02 -1.95
C ASP A 27 1.68 -20.22 -2.68
N LYS A 28 2.82 -20.07 -3.38
CA LYS A 28 3.59 -21.18 -3.95
C LYS A 28 3.94 -22.22 -2.88
N GLU A 29 4.45 -21.79 -1.72
CA GLU A 29 4.75 -22.64 -0.55
C GLU A 29 3.52 -23.34 0.05
N ARG A 30 2.31 -22.90 -0.30
CA ARG A 30 1.02 -23.47 0.13
C ARG A 30 0.27 -24.19 -1.00
N GLU A 31 0.95 -24.47 -2.11
CA GLU A 31 0.38 -25.09 -3.32
C GLU A 31 -0.80 -24.29 -3.91
N LYS A 32 -0.72 -22.95 -3.84
CA LYS A 32 -1.73 -22.01 -4.35
C LYS A 32 -1.16 -21.12 -5.45
N ASP A 33 -2.04 -20.75 -6.37
CA ASP A 33 -1.77 -19.72 -7.37
C ASP A 33 -2.22 -18.35 -6.86
N GLY A 34 -1.26 -17.51 -6.46
CA GLY A 34 -1.48 -16.11 -6.06
C GLY A 34 -2.00 -15.19 -7.18
N SER A 35 -2.12 -15.68 -8.42
CA SER A 35 -2.81 -14.99 -9.52
C SER A 35 -4.34 -15.16 -9.47
N ILE A 36 -4.87 -16.11 -8.68
CA ILE A 36 -6.30 -16.33 -8.53
C ILE A 36 -6.86 -15.31 -7.54
N ILE A 37 -7.53 -14.28 -8.07
CA ILE A 37 -8.12 -13.20 -7.26
C ILE A 37 -9.50 -13.61 -6.73
N TYR A 38 -9.67 -13.66 -5.41
CA TYR A 38 -10.94 -14.05 -4.77
C TYR A 38 -11.29 -13.26 -3.50
N LYS A 39 -12.60 -13.08 -3.28
CA LYS A 39 -13.17 -12.47 -2.06
C LYS A 39 -12.95 -13.37 -0.85
N VAL A 40 -12.34 -12.84 0.22
CA VAL A 40 -12.08 -13.59 1.45
C VAL A 40 -13.39 -13.70 2.26
N LYS A 41 -14.14 -14.80 2.04
CA LYS A 41 -15.47 -15.05 2.63
C LYS A 41 -15.55 -14.68 4.11
N THR A 42 -14.59 -15.13 4.92
CA THR A 42 -14.62 -14.94 6.37
C THR A 42 -14.36 -13.48 6.77
N ASN A 43 -13.34 -12.82 6.23
CA ASN A 43 -12.84 -11.53 6.74
C ASN A 43 -13.12 -10.33 5.84
N PHE A 44 -13.88 -10.50 4.76
CA PHE A 44 -14.36 -9.38 3.94
C PHE A 44 -14.99 -8.26 4.78
N ASN A 45 -15.98 -8.58 5.64
CA ASN A 45 -16.65 -7.58 6.49
C ASN A 45 -15.94 -7.32 7.85
N LEU A 46 -14.61 -7.51 7.97
CA LEU A 46 -13.90 -7.39 9.26
C LEU A 46 -14.17 -6.06 10.02
N PRO A 47 -14.18 -4.88 9.38
CA PRO A 47 -14.46 -3.62 10.10
C PRO A 47 -15.85 -3.55 10.76
N LEU A 48 -16.83 -4.28 10.21
CA LEU A 48 -18.20 -4.34 10.74
C LEU A 48 -18.37 -5.46 11.79
N LYS A 49 -17.38 -6.34 11.97
CA LYS A 49 -17.50 -7.45 12.91
C LYS A 49 -17.40 -6.97 14.35
N LYS A 50 -18.27 -7.55 15.18
CA LYS A 50 -18.23 -7.41 16.64
C LYS A 50 -17.75 -8.70 17.32
N ASP A 51 -17.32 -8.59 18.57
CA ASP A 51 -17.08 -9.72 19.46
C ASP A 51 -18.38 -10.21 20.15
N ARG A 52 -18.28 -11.18 21.07
CA ARG A 52 -19.44 -11.69 21.82
C ARG A 52 -20.03 -10.68 22.82
N GLN A 53 -19.33 -9.61 23.13
CA GLN A 53 -19.74 -8.54 24.05
C GLN A 53 -20.34 -7.33 23.28
N GLY A 54 -20.33 -7.37 21.94
CA GLY A 54 -20.85 -6.30 21.08
C GLY A 54 -19.83 -5.22 20.70
N ASN A 55 -18.58 -5.34 21.15
CA ASN A 55 -17.51 -4.39 20.77
C ASN A 55 -17.03 -4.66 19.35
N PHE A 56 -16.66 -3.62 18.60
CA PHE A 56 -16.01 -3.80 17.30
C PHE A 56 -14.66 -4.52 17.44
N LYS A 57 -14.38 -5.45 16.52
CA LYS A 57 -13.11 -6.21 16.51
C LYS A 57 -11.91 -5.34 16.15
N ILE A 58 -12.12 -4.28 15.37
CA ILE A 58 -11.18 -3.18 15.21
C ILE A 58 -11.54 -2.16 16.30
N LYS A 59 -10.58 -1.82 17.17
CA LYS A 59 -10.77 -0.81 18.19
C LYS A 59 -10.60 0.60 17.60
N SER A 60 -11.39 1.56 18.08
CA SER A 60 -11.20 2.98 17.74
C SER A 60 -9.79 3.45 18.13
N GLY A 61 -9.22 4.38 17.35
CA GLY A 61 -7.84 4.84 17.50
C GLY A 61 -6.76 3.85 17.05
N GLY A 62 -7.13 2.66 16.55
CA GLY A 62 -6.21 1.69 15.97
C GLY A 62 -5.99 1.92 14.47
N HIS A 63 -4.74 1.82 14.03
CA HIS A 63 -4.39 1.80 12.60
C HIS A 63 -4.57 0.38 12.02
N ILE A 64 -5.03 0.30 10.77
CA ILE A 64 -5.15 -0.98 10.05
C ILE A 64 -4.64 -0.85 8.61
N ARG A 65 -3.74 -1.75 8.21
CA ARG A 65 -3.18 -1.84 6.86
C ARG A 65 -4.12 -2.66 5.99
N ILE A 66 -4.52 -2.11 4.85
CA ILE A 66 -5.54 -2.72 3.98
C ILE A 66 -4.89 -3.35 2.75
N CYS A 67 -5.33 -4.55 2.37
CA CYS A 67 -4.82 -5.34 1.25
C CYS A 67 -3.30 -5.37 1.20
N MET A 68 -2.72 -6.14 2.12
CA MET A 68 -1.32 -6.53 2.10
C MET A 68 -1.12 -7.74 1.17
N THR A 69 -2.05 -8.70 1.16
CA THR A 69 -1.96 -9.91 0.30
C THR A 69 -2.72 -9.79 -1.03
N SER A 70 -2.87 -8.56 -1.52
CA SER A 70 -3.55 -8.23 -2.77
C SER A 70 -3.27 -6.77 -3.11
N ASP A 71 -3.48 -6.37 -4.35
CA ASP A 71 -3.66 -4.95 -4.66
C ASP A 71 -5.11 -4.57 -4.35
N PHE A 72 -5.28 -3.31 -3.98
CA PHE A 72 -6.60 -2.73 -3.93
C PHE A 72 -7.07 -2.48 -5.40
N PHE A 73 -6.35 -1.92 -6.39
CA PHE A 73 -6.90 -1.68 -7.77
C PHE A 73 -6.96 -2.85 -8.75
N LEU A 74 -7.47 -3.93 -8.24
CA LEU A 74 -7.89 -5.05 -9.06
C LEU A 74 -9.29 -4.79 -9.60
N GLU A 75 -9.43 -4.83 -10.92
CA GLU A 75 -10.71 -4.77 -11.64
C GLU A 75 -11.62 -5.92 -11.19
N GLU A 76 -11.03 -7.08 -10.91
CA GLU A 76 -11.72 -8.25 -10.39
C GLU A 76 -12.36 -8.02 -9.01
N ALA A 77 -11.89 -7.03 -8.24
CA ALA A 77 -12.41 -6.68 -6.93
C ALA A 77 -13.52 -5.61 -6.97
N ASP A 78 -13.69 -4.87 -8.07
CA ASP A 78 -14.67 -3.78 -8.18
C ASP A 78 -16.10 -4.25 -7.96
N LYS A 79 -16.44 -5.47 -8.39
CA LYS A 79 -17.73 -6.14 -8.10
C LYS A 79 -17.98 -6.45 -6.62
N TRP A 80 -17.06 -6.13 -5.71
CA TRP A 80 -17.16 -6.39 -4.27
C TRP A 80 -17.12 -5.13 -3.40
N ARG A 81 -16.99 -3.91 -3.96
CA ARG A 81 -16.58 -2.70 -3.23
C ARG A 81 -16.78 -1.43 -4.05
N GLU A 82 -16.32 -0.29 -3.53
CA GLU A 82 -16.26 0.98 -4.28
C GLU A 82 -14.88 1.71 -4.24
N VAL A 83 -13.84 1.21 -3.54
CA VAL A 83 -12.56 1.97 -3.23
C VAL A 83 -11.28 1.11 -3.16
N THR A 84 -10.09 1.73 -3.39
CA THR A 84 -8.98 1.05 -4.12
C THR A 84 -7.55 1.75 -4.21
N LYS A 85 -6.47 1.19 -4.87
CA LYS A 85 -4.97 1.48 -4.70
C LYS A 85 -4.06 1.90 -5.91
N ARG A 86 -3.75 1.05 -6.94
CA ARG A 86 -3.05 1.42 -8.22
C ARG A 86 -3.25 2.90 -8.54
N ALA A 87 -2.17 3.68 -8.52
CA ALA A 87 -2.26 5.14 -8.42
C ALA A 87 -3.13 5.76 -9.51
N GLU A 88 -2.94 5.33 -10.76
CA GLU A 88 -3.62 5.81 -11.97
C GLU A 88 -5.13 5.54 -12.00
N ARG A 89 -5.62 4.68 -11.11
CA ARG A 89 -7.05 4.39 -11.00
C ARG A 89 -7.71 5.10 -9.81
N ILE A 90 -6.95 5.64 -8.83
CA ILE A 90 -7.50 6.21 -7.57
C ILE A 90 -8.68 7.13 -7.83
N GLU A 91 -8.47 8.22 -8.55
CA GLU A 91 -9.48 9.22 -8.87
C GLU A 91 -10.80 8.61 -9.39
N LYS A 92 -10.71 7.58 -10.24
CA LYS A 92 -11.87 6.95 -10.90
C LYS A 92 -12.73 6.08 -10.00
N CYS A 93 -12.24 5.71 -8.81
CA CYS A 93 -13.01 4.92 -7.84
C CYS A 93 -12.74 5.38 -6.41
N LEU A 94 -12.79 6.69 -6.18
CA LEU A 94 -13.08 7.26 -4.86
C LEU A 94 -14.61 7.23 -4.62
N PRO A 95 -15.08 7.12 -3.36
CA PRO A 95 -16.50 7.24 -3.03
C PRO A 95 -17.11 8.56 -3.51
N GLN A 96 -18.41 8.56 -3.80
CA GLN A 96 -19.14 9.81 -4.12
C GLN A 96 -19.07 10.85 -3.00
N ASN A 97 -18.97 10.40 -1.73
CA ASN A 97 -18.84 11.25 -0.54
C ASN A 97 -17.38 11.44 -0.09
N TRP A 98 -16.41 11.31 -1.00
CA TRP A 98 -14.99 11.45 -0.66
C TRP A 98 -14.58 12.89 -0.31
N GLY A 99 -15.05 13.88 -1.08
CA GLY A 99 -14.72 15.29 -0.85
C GLY A 99 -13.22 15.58 -1.02
N ASP A 100 -12.62 16.23 -0.03
CA ASP A 100 -11.17 16.48 0.11
C ASP A 100 -10.40 15.27 0.71
N GLY A 101 -11.13 14.23 1.12
CA GLY A 101 -10.61 13.02 1.76
C GLY A 101 -11.05 12.86 3.20
N TRP A 102 -11.05 11.62 3.70
CA TRP A 102 -11.49 11.31 5.06
C TRP A 102 -10.33 11.37 6.06
N ASP A 103 -10.55 11.99 7.23
CA ASP A 103 -9.56 12.20 8.31
C ASP A 103 -9.01 10.89 8.92
N ASN A 104 -9.60 9.76 8.57
CA ASN A 104 -9.23 8.43 9.04
C ASN A 104 -8.74 7.49 7.91
N VAL A 105 -8.34 8.05 6.75
CA VAL A 105 -7.84 7.31 5.60
C VAL A 105 -6.56 7.95 5.05
N SER A 106 -5.46 7.17 5.04
CA SER A 106 -4.21 7.55 4.40
C SER A 106 -4.02 6.82 3.08
N LEU A 107 -3.86 7.56 1.98
CA LEU A 107 -3.53 6.99 0.67
C LEU A 107 -2.02 6.83 0.55
N ASN A 108 -1.59 5.66 0.07
CA ASN A 108 -0.18 5.30 -0.02
C ASN A 108 0.12 4.68 -1.38
N VAL A 109 1.21 5.10 -2.01
CA VAL A 109 1.75 4.48 -3.24
C VAL A 109 3.09 3.82 -2.95
N THR A 110 3.36 2.70 -3.63
CA THR A 110 4.70 2.07 -3.59
C THR A 110 5.60 2.69 -4.65
N ALA A 111 6.88 2.87 -4.31
CA ALA A 111 7.90 3.41 -5.20
C ALA A 111 9.19 2.59 -5.06
N GLU A 112 9.25 1.44 -5.72
CA GLU A 112 10.36 0.47 -5.60
C GLU A 112 11.68 0.94 -6.24
N ASN A 113 11.61 1.91 -7.17
CA ASN A 113 12.74 2.56 -7.84
C ASN A 113 12.31 3.96 -8.33
N GLN A 114 13.28 4.79 -8.76
CA GLN A 114 13.01 6.16 -9.20
C GLN A 114 11.91 6.25 -10.28
N LYS A 115 11.96 5.42 -11.32
CA LYS A 115 10.93 5.40 -12.39
C LYS A 115 9.52 5.24 -11.82
N ARG A 116 9.34 4.41 -10.79
CA ARG A 116 8.04 4.20 -10.14
C ARG A 116 7.67 5.30 -9.13
N ALA A 117 8.64 5.98 -8.54
CA ALA A 117 8.43 7.22 -7.80
C ALA A 117 7.86 8.31 -8.74
N ASP A 118 8.56 8.55 -9.85
CA ASP A 118 8.24 9.58 -10.83
C ASP A 118 6.89 9.33 -11.54
N GLU A 119 6.50 8.06 -11.71
CA GLU A 119 5.22 7.66 -12.29
C GLU A 119 4.03 7.81 -11.32
N ARG A 120 4.21 7.49 -10.03
CA ARG A 120 3.09 7.27 -9.09
C ARG A 120 2.93 8.37 -8.04
N ILE A 121 4.00 9.03 -7.62
CA ILE A 121 3.93 10.08 -6.61
C ILE A 121 3.20 11.32 -7.15
N PRO A 122 3.47 11.83 -8.37
CA PRO A 122 2.68 12.94 -8.93
C PRO A 122 1.18 12.64 -9.01
N VAL A 123 0.81 11.38 -9.27
CA VAL A 123 -0.59 10.95 -9.25
C VAL A 123 -1.16 11.04 -7.82
N LEU A 124 -0.46 10.53 -6.81
CA LEU A 124 -0.85 10.66 -5.39
C LEU A 124 -1.00 12.12 -4.95
N LEU A 125 -0.08 13.00 -5.37
CA LEU A 125 -0.11 14.43 -5.03
C LEU A 125 -1.34 15.13 -5.62
N ASN A 126 -1.74 14.80 -6.85
CA ASN A 126 -2.92 15.37 -7.51
C ASN A 126 -4.27 14.91 -6.93
N ILE A 127 -4.31 13.82 -6.16
CA ILE A 127 -5.55 13.30 -5.59
C ILE A 127 -5.94 14.12 -4.34
N PRO A 128 -7.22 14.53 -4.19
CA PRO A 128 -7.69 15.08 -2.92
C PRO A 128 -7.57 14.00 -1.85
N ALA A 129 -6.67 14.17 -0.88
CA ALA A 129 -6.57 13.29 0.27
C ALA A 129 -5.87 14.03 1.40
N LYS A 130 -6.44 13.96 2.61
CA LYS A 130 -5.88 14.61 3.80
C LYS A 130 -4.55 14.01 4.25
N HIS A 131 -4.39 12.69 4.06
CA HIS A 131 -3.21 11.96 4.50
C HIS A 131 -2.60 11.18 3.32
N LYS A 132 -1.33 11.46 3.01
CA LYS A 132 -0.59 10.85 1.90
C LYS A 132 0.77 10.31 2.39
N GLY A 133 1.14 9.12 1.93
CA GLY A 133 2.42 8.49 2.26
C GLY A 133 3.06 7.76 1.08
N VAL A 134 4.37 7.56 1.15
CA VAL A 134 5.14 6.85 0.11
C VAL A 134 5.82 5.62 0.72
N MET A 135 5.63 4.46 0.10
CA MET A 135 6.24 3.21 0.52
C MET A 135 7.36 2.86 -0.46
N VAL A 136 8.60 3.18 -0.11
CA VAL A 136 9.80 2.71 -0.81
C VAL A 136 10.06 1.26 -0.40
N ALA A 137 9.15 0.39 -0.86
CA ALA A 137 9.00 -0.99 -0.42
C ALA A 137 8.42 -1.87 -1.56
N PRO A 138 9.14 -2.90 -2.04
CA PRO A 138 10.54 -3.17 -1.74
C PRO A 138 11.47 -2.18 -2.46
N PHE A 139 12.61 -1.82 -1.86
CA PHE A 139 13.72 -1.22 -2.59
C PHE A 139 14.26 -2.19 -3.65
N ILE A 140 14.26 -1.78 -4.92
CA ILE A 140 14.94 -2.49 -6.03
C ILE A 140 15.88 -1.57 -6.83
N GLY A 141 16.00 -0.30 -6.41
CA GLY A 141 16.92 0.70 -6.94
C GLY A 141 16.99 1.90 -6.00
N LYS A 142 17.92 2.84 -6.25
CA LYS A 142 17.91 4.14 -5.57
C LYS A 142 16.56 4.84 -5.83
N VAL A 143 16.03 5.47 -4.78
CA VAL A 143 14.90 6.40 -4.84
C VAL A 143 15.33 7.70 -4.16
N ASP A 144 15.07 8.80 -4.84
CA ASP A 144 15.32 10.18 -4.44
C ASP A 144 13.95 10.86 -4.34
N LEU A 145 13.56 11.28 -3.13
CA LEU A 145 12.26 11.89 -2.85
C LEU A 145 12.35 13.39 -2.57
N ASP A 146 13.52 14.04 -2.67
CA ASP A 146 13.74 15.40 -2.18
C ASP A 146 12.74 16.42 -2.75
N CYS A 147 12.48 16.34 -4.06
CA CYS A 147 11.51 17.19 -4.76
C CYS A 147 10.05 16.88 -4.40
N TYR A 148 9.73 15.63 -4.04
CA TYR A 148 8.37 15.21 -3.66
C TYR A 148 8.05 15.56 -2.21
N LEU A 149 9.05 15.48 -1.31
CA LEU A 149 8.88 15.91 0.08
C LEU A 149 8.82 17.44 0.20
N ALA A 150 9.50 18.17 -0.69
CA ALA A 150 9.45 19.63 -0.76
C ALA A 150 8.05 20.22 -1.01
N ASP A 151 7.14 19.45 -1.60
CA ASP A 151 5.74 19.82 -1.84
C ASP A 151 4.91 19.86 -0.53
N GLY A 152 5.38 19.19 0.53
CA GLY A 152 4.79 19.26 1.87
C GLY A 152 3.50 18.45 2.08
N GLN A 153 2.99 17.76 1.04
CA GLN A 153 1.78 16.92 1.17
C GLN A 153 2.05 15.48 1.64
N ILE A 154 3.29 15.01 1.66
CA ILE A 154 3.64 13.65 2.10
C ILE A 154 3.94 13.68 3.61
N GLU A 155 3.18 12.92 4.39
CA GLU A 155 3.25 12.90 5.86
C GLU A 155 4.09 11.74 6.44
N SER A 156 4.42 10.74 5.63
CA SER A 156 5.17 9.55 6.09
C SER A 156 5.86 8.82 4.93
N VAL A 157 7.02 8.24 5.22
CA VAL A 157 7.78 7.42 4.25
C VAL A 157 8.19 6.09 4.87
N LEU A 158 7.72 4.99 4.30
CA LEU A 158 8.14 3.65 4.70
C LEU A 158 9.27 3.15 3.80
N ALA A 159 10.29 2.55 4.42
CA ALA A 159 11.45 1.96 3.77
C ALA A 159 11.51 0.45 4.06
N ASP A 160 11.52 -0.42 3.05
CA ASP A 160 11.62 -1.88 3.24
C ASP A 160 12.31 -2.59 2.05
N GLY A 161 12.91 -3.75 2.31
CA GLY A 161 13.56 -4.58 1.30
C GLY A 161 12.64 -5.66 0.72
N GLU A 162 13.21 -6.51 -0.15
CA GLU A 162 12.57 -7.78 -0.50
C GLU A 162 12.73 -8.82 0.63
N ASN A 163 11.82 -9.77 0.70
CA ASN A 163 11.80 -10.84 1.69
C ASN A 163 11.71 -12.21 0.98
N TYR A 164 12.09 -13.28 1.69
CA TYR A 164 12.02 -14.69 1.25
C TYR A 164 13.03 -15.08 0.14
N GLU A 165 12.63 -15.90 -0.84
CA GLU A 165 13.48 -16.39 -1.92
C GLU A 165 13.69 -15.32 -3.00
N GLY A 166 14.89 -15.24 -3.58
CA GLY A 166 15.19 -14.37 -4.73
C GLY A 166 15.51 -12.90 -4.39
N THR A 167 15.62 -12.53 -3.11
CA THR A 167 15.79 -11.13 -2.66
C THR A 167 16.96 -10.42 -3.34
N ARG A 168 16.67 -9.28 -3.98
CA ARG A 168 17.67 -8.37 -4.52
C ARG A 168 18.44 -7.65 -3.40
N ALA A 169 19.66 -7.22 -3.72
CA ALA A 169 20.51 -6.52 -2.76
C ALA A 169 19.94 -5.15 -2.39
N LEU A 170 19.66 -4.95 -1.10
CA LEU A 170 19.35 -3.63 -0.54
C LEU A 170 20.64 -2.91 -0.16
N HIS A 171 20.99 -1.86 -0.90
CA HIS A 171 22.19 -1.07 -0.65
C HIS A 171 21.95 -0.01 0.43
N TYR A 172 22.78 -0.02 1.49
CA TYR A 172 22.71 0.92 2.62
C TYR A 172 22.63 2.40 2.20
N GLU A 173 23.37 2.81 1.18
CA GLU A 173 23.39 4.21 0.71
C GLU A 173 22.03 4.67 0.13
N TRP A 174 21.17 3.75 -0.35
CA TRP A 174 19.80 4.09 -0.77
C TRP A 174 18.91 4.43 0.43
N VAL A 175 18.99 3.61 1.48
CA VAL A 175 18.25 3.83 2.73
C VAL A 175 18.74 5.09 3.45
N LYS A 176 20.05 5.31 3.48
CA LYS A 176 20.68 6.50 4.09
C LYS A 176 20.34 7.79 3.35
N LEU A 177 20.26 7.77 2.02
CA LEU A 177 19.77 8.89 1.23
C LEU A 177 18.33 9.22 1.61
N LEU A 178 17.44 8.22 1.56
CA LEU A 178 16.03 8.39 1.88
C LEU A 178 15.83 8.91 3.30
N TYR A 179 16.53 8.33 4.29
CA TYR A 179 16.52 8.81 5.68
C TYR A 179 17.01 10.26 5.81
N GLY A 180 18.06 10.65 5.08
CA GLY A 180 18.55 12.03 5.06
C GLY A 180 17.53 13.02 4.51
N GLN A 181 16.74 12.60 3.50
CA GLN A 181 15.66 13.38 2.91
C GLN A 181 14.46 13.47 3.85
N CYS A 182 13.99 12.36 4.42
CA CYS A 182 12.91 12.38 5.40
C CYS A 182 13.26 13.28 6.59
N LYS A 183 14.48 13.16 7.12
CA LYS A 183 14.99 14.02 8.21
C LYS A 183 15.09 15.51 7.84
N LYS A 184 15.34 15.85 6.56
CA LYS A 184 15.39 17.25 6.09
C LYS A 184 14.01 17.92 6.11
N TYR A 185 12.94 17.14 5.97
CA TYR A 185 11.55 17.60 5.90
C TYR A 185 10.70 17.17 7.13
N ASP A 186 11.35 16.72 8.21
CA ASP A 186 10.72 16.21 9.45
C ASP A 186 9.68 15.08 9.23
N ILE A 187 9.90 14.23 8.22
CA ILE A 187 9.04 13.11 7.86
C ILE A 187 9.41 11.84 8.64
N PRO A 188 8.45 11.14 9.27
CA PRO A 188 8.64 9.85 9.94
C PRO A 188 8.77 8.65 8.99
#